data_AF-A0A923ZLQ1-F1
#
_entry.id   AF-A0A923ZLQ1-F1
#
_cell.length_a   1.000
_cell.length_b   1.000
_cell.length_c   1.000
_cell.angle_alpha   90.00
_cell.angle_beta   90.00
_cell.angle_gamma   90.00
#
_symmetry.space_group_name_H-M   'P 1'
#
loop_
_entity.id
_entity.type
_entity.pdbx_description
1 polymer ?
#
loop_
_entity_poly.entity_id
_entity_poly.type
_entity_poly.pdbx_seq_one_letter_code
_entity_poly.pdbx_strand_id
1 'polypeptide(L)'
;TLQPDPTVGGAPGHSGSSAEANTFNYTVTVPKDSQYARFDLDTTDNRADLDLVVYQLDAAGTPIAAFQSATGSADERVNLLAPDAASYLVEVTVYAAPAPTTFDLRTFAVAKKGAALALTPPVLPGKQGVPATYTAAWAGLEPYSSYLGLVSYGATGAYTVVNVVTQADVKPGTPLNTAPPTITGTPEVGETLSAMPGTWDVTGLRFTYRWQADGVNIPGATRATYRVGTADQGKALTVVVTARKSTLPPGTATSAPVTVKFASVTSLSLSHTALFPTP
;
A
#
# COMPACT_ATOMS: atom_id res chain seq x y z
N THR A 1 16.10 -6.92 9.84
CA THR A 1 15.92 -7.39 8.45
C THR A 1 14.46 -7.21 8.08
N LEU A 2 14.16 -6.77 6.85
CA LEU A 2 12.79 -6.83 6.31
C LEU A 2 12.66 -8.08 5.45
N GLN A 3 11.54 -8.77 5.55
CA GLN A 3 11.19 -9.85 4.64
C GLN A 3 9.85 -9.57 3.97
N PRO A 4 9.74 -9.79 2.65
CA PRO A 4 8.47 -9.68 1.96
C PRO A 4 7.52 -10.76 2.47
N ASP A 5 6.23 -10.48 2.36
CA ASP A 5 5.18 -11.49 2.48
C ASP A 5 5.36 -12.54 1.36
N PRO A 6 5.58 -13.83 1.68
CA PRO A 6 5.84 -14.88 0.72
C PRO A 6 4.54 -15.56 0.24
N THR A 7 3.38 -14.88 0.24
CA THR A 7 2.03 -15.51 0.24
C THR A 7 1.92 -16.81 -0.56
N VAL A 8 1.32 -17.77 0.12
CA VAL A 8 1.04 -19.15 -0.25
C VAL A 8 0.46 -19.25 -1.68
N GLY A 9 1.26 -19.74 -2.64
CA GLY A 9 0.73 -20.38 -3.84
C GLY A 9 0.17 -19.48 -4.96
N GLY A 10 0.94 -18.50 -5.42
CA GLY A 10 1.18 -18.36 -6.87
C GLY A 10 0.07 -17.85 -7.81
N ALA A 11 -1.06 -17.32 -7.34
CA ALA A 11 -2.01 -16.61 -8.20
C ALA A 11 -2.34 -15.21 -7.66
N PRO A 12 -2.53 -14.19 -8.52
CA PRO A 12 -3.13 -12.93 -8.10
C PRO A 12 -4.56 -13.21 -7.63
N GLY A 13 -4.79 -13.14 -6.31
CA GLY A 13 -6.07 -13.44 -5.69
C GLY A 13 -5.98 -13.49 -4.17
N HIS A 14 -7.14 -13.51 -3.52
CA HIS A 14 -7.28 -13.62 -2.07
C HIS A 14 -6.87 -14.98 -1.54
N SER A 15 -6.47 -15.05 -0.26
CA SER A 15 -6.18 -16.34 0.38
C SER A 15 -7.43 -17.22 0.51
N GLY A 16 -8.61 -16.62 0.70
CA GLY A 16 -9.88 -17.35 0.72
C GLY A 16 -11.13 -16.45 0.63
N SER A 17 -12.30 -17.09 0.53
CA SER A 17 -13.61 -16.43 0.48
C SER A 17 -14.69 -17.36 1.00
N SER A 18 -15.61 -16.87 1.85
CA SER A 18 -16.76 -17.65 2.31
C SER A 18 -17.99 -16.79 2.59
N ALA A 19 -19.16 -17.38 2.34
CA ALA A 19 -20.50 -16.85 2.64
C ALA A 19 -21.03 -17.23 4.03
N GLU A 20 -20.50 -18.30 4.60
CA GLU A 20 -20.99 -18.94 5.84
C GLU A 20 -19.81 -19.44 6.69
N ALA A 21 -20.11 -19.95 7.88
CA ALA A 21 -19.13 -20.53 8.79
C ALA A 21 -18.33 -21.63 8.10
N ASN A 22 -17.06 -21.36 7.83
CA ASN A 22 -16.18 -22.26 7.10
C ASN A 22 -14.73 -22.11 7.56
N THR A 23 -13.98 -23.20 7.46
CA THR A 23 -12.60 -23.29 7.90
C THR A 23 -11.68 -23.59 6.72
N PHE A 24 -10.56 -22.88 6.67
CA PHE A 24 -9.54 -22.96 5.63
C PHE A 24 -8.20 -23.29 6.26
N ASN A 25 -7.45 -24.20 5.62
CA ASN A 25 -6.21 -24.73 6.15
C ASN A 25 -5.05 -24.44 5.19
N TYR A 26 -4.00 -23.83 5.70
CA TYR A 26 -2.79 -23.48 4.96
C TYR A 26 -1.56 -24.03 5.66
N THR A 27 -0.69 -24.71 4.92
CA THR A 27 0.60 -25.16 5.47
C THR A 27 1.67 -24.13 5.16
N VAL A 28 2.35 -23.65 6.20
CA VAL A 28 3.40 -22.62 6.11
C VAL A 28 4.69 -23.16 6.72
N THR A 29 5.79 -23.06 5.99
CA THR A 29 7.10 -23.45 6.50
C THR A 29 7.79 -22.24 7.14
N VAL A 30 8.10 -22.33 8.43
CA VAL A 30 8.95 -21.34 9.11
C VAL A 30 10.41 -21.79 8.98
N PRO A 31 11.28 -21.03 8.30
CA PRO A 31 12.65 -21.43 8.07
C PRO A 31 13.47 -21.49 9.35
N LYS A 32 14.57 -22.25 9.31
CA LYS A 32 15.59 -22.24 10.35
C LYS A 32 16.12 -20.82 10.59
N ASP A 33 16.43 -20.54 11.85
CA ASP A 33 17.00 -19.27 12.34
C ASP A 33 16.03 -18.06 12.28
N SER A 34 14.74 -18.31 12.04
CA SER A 34 13.68 -17.32 12.22
C SER A 34 13.69 -16.78 13.64
N GLN A 35 13.77 -15.47 13.79
CA GLN A 35 13.73 -14.77 15.08
C GLN A 35 12.31 -14.38 15.46
N TYR A 36 11.43 -14.28 14.46
CA TYR A 36 10.05 -13.84 14.64
C TYR A 36 9.21 -14.38 13.49
N ALA A 37 8.02 -14.90 13.79
CA ALA A 37 7.02 -15.19 12.78
C ALA A 37 5.72 -14.44 13.07
N ARG A 38 5.03 -14.03 12.01
CA ARG A 38 3.71 -13.40 12.08
C ARG A 38 2.76 -14.08 11.10
N PHE A 39 1.56 -14.34 11.58
CA PHE A 39 0.41 -14.76 10.79
C PHE A 39 -0.63 -13.67 10.98
N ASP A 40 -0.99 -12.99 9.90
CA ASP A 40 -1.82 -11.80 9.88
C ASP A 40 -3.01 -12.07 8.97
N LEU A 41 -4.20 -12.03 9.55
CA LEU A 41 -5.45 -12.28 8.87
C LEU A 41 -6.21 -10.98 8.78
N ASP A 42 -6.59 -10.62 7.56
CA ASP A 42 -7.27 -9.37 7.23
C ASP A 42 -8.39 -9.68 6.25
N THR A 43 -9.53 -9.00 6.39
CA THR A 43 -10.74 -9.27 5.61
C THR A 43 -11.30 -8.00 4.97
N THR A 44 -12.05 -8.18 3.90
CA THR A 44 -12.69 -7.05 3.20
C THR A 44 -13.78 -6.36 4.02
N ASP A 45 -14.55 -7.14 4.79
CA ASP A 45 -15.65 -6.64 5.61
C ASP A 45 -15.28 -6.59 7.10
N ASN A 46 -15.08 -5.38 7.64
CA ASN A 46 -14.73 -5.18 9.07
C ASN A 46 -15.84 -5.57 10.06
N ARG A 47 -16.99 -6.03 9.57
CA ARG A 47 -18.07 -6.57 10.39
C ARG A 47 -18.03 -8.10 10.48
N ALA A 48 -17.14 -8.73 9.73
CA ALA A 48 -16.89 -10.15 9.87
C ALA A 48 -16.17 -10.43 11.19
N ASP A 49 -16.25 -11.69 11.60
CA ASP A 49 -15.66 -12.27 12.80
C ASP A 49 -14.83 -13.46 12.31
N LEU A 50 -13.51 -13.30 12.29
CA LEU A 50 -12.59 -14.31 11.81
C LEU A 50 -11.78 -14.83 13.01
N ASP A 51 -11.52 -16.13 13.03
CA ASP A 51 -10.64 -16.76 13.99
C ASP A 51 -9.38 -17.27 13.28
N LEU A 52 -8.25 -17.13 13.94
CA LEU A 52 -6.95 -17.60 13.49
C LEU A 52 -6.34 -18.55 14.53
N VAL A 53 -6.06 -19.79 14.09
CA VAL A 53 -5.30 -20.76 14.88
C VAL A 53 -4.07 -21.21 14.10
N VAL A 54 -2.93 -21.27 14.76
CA VAL A 54 -1.64 -21.67 14.19
C VAL A 54 -1.13 -22.86 14.99
N TYR A 55 -1.08 -24.02 14.35
CA TYR A 55 -0.55 -25.24 14.93
C TYR A 55 0.88 -25.47 14.48
N GLN A 56 1.81 -25.63 15.41
CA GLN A 56 3.13 -26.18 15.10
C GLN A 56 2.98 -27.69 14.84
N LEU A 57 3.54 -28.18 13.74
CA LEU A 57 3.50 -29.60 13.39
C LEU A 57 4.83 -30.29 13.71
N ASP A 58 4.76 -31.55 14.12
CA ASP A 58 5.91 -32.44 14.11
C ASP A 58 6.27 -32.91 12.68
N ALA A 59 7.31 -33.73 12.57
CA ALA A 59 7.76 -34.29 11.29
C ALA A 59 6.73 -35.23 10.63
N ALA A 60 5.76 -35.75 11.39
CA ALA A 60 4.66 -36.59 10.89
C ALA A 60 3.44 -35.75 10.47
N GLY A 61 3.47 -34.43 10.65
CA GLY A 61 2.34 -33.54 10.36
C GLY A 61 1.31 -33.47 11.48
N THR A 62 1.64 -33.91 12.68
CA THR A 62 0.73 -33.89 13.84
C THR A 62 0.89 -32.57 14.60
N PRO A 63 -0.19 -31.86 14.95
CA PRO A 63 -0.13 -30.71 15.84
C PRO A 63 0.50 -31.05 17.20
N ILE A 64 1.55 -30.31 17.57
CA ILE A 64 2.26 -30.46 18.86
C ILE A 64 2.18 -29.21 19.74
N ALA A 65 1.83 -28.06 19.16
CA ALA A 65 1.52 -26.83 19.88
C ALA A 65 0.47 -26.03 19.09
N ALA A 66 -0.30 -25.20 19.78
CA ALA A 66 -1.31 -24.32 19.17
C ALA A 66 -1.18 -22.90 19.71
N PHE A 67 -1.33 -21.93 18.83
CA PHE A 67 -1.32 -20.50 19.12
C PHE A 67 -2.53 -19.89 18.41
N GLN A 68 -3.30 -19.05 19.09
CA GLN A 68 -4.55 -18.56 18.51
C GLN A 68 -4.80 -17.09 18.80
N SER A 69 -5.57 -16.47 17.91
CA SER A 69 -6.22 -15.19 18.08
C SER A 69 -7.62 -15.35 17.50
N ALA A 70 -8.62 -15.37 18.38
CA ALA A 70 -10.01 -15.70 18.10
C ALA A 70 -10.89 -14.70 18.85
N THR A 71 -10.78 -13.44 18.47
CA THR A 71 -11.56 -12.34 19.04
C THR A 71 -12.76 -12.07 18.14
N GLY A 72 -13.73 -11.28 18.59
CA GLY A 72 -14.87 -10.87 17.76
C GLY A 72 -14.51 -9.87 16.65
N SER A 73 -13.29 -9.97 16.10
CA SER A 73 -12.67 -9.02 15.19
C SER A 73 -12.64 -9.60 13.78
N ALA A 74 -12.69 -8.70 12.81
CA ALA A 74 -12.52 -9.03 11.40
C ALA A 74 -11.07 -9.40 11.06
N ASP A 75 -10.14 -8.88 11.86
CA ASP A 75 -8.70 -9.00 11.69
C ASP A 75 -8.11 -9.74 12.89
N GLU A 76 -7.26 -10.73 12.63
CA GLU A 76 -6.61 -11.54 13.66
C GLU A 76 -5.10 -11.67 13.42
N ARG A 77 -4.34 -11.80 14.51
CA ARG A 77 -2.88 -11.89 14.41
C ARG A 77 -2.27 -12.80 15.46
N VAL A 78 -1.49 -13.76 14.99
CA VAL A 78 -0.61 -14.57 15.84
C VAL A 78 0.84 -14.17 15.59
N ASN A 79 1.59 -13.89 16.67
CA ASN A 79 3.02 -13.60 16.63
C ASN A 79 3.78 -14.65 17.43
N LEU A 80 4.80 -15.24 16.83
CA LEU A 80 5.67 -16.21 17.48
C LEU A 80 7.07 -15.63 17.62
N LEU A 81 7.62 -15.69 18.83
CA LEU A 81 8.96 -15.22 19.15
C LEU A 81 9.93 -16.39 19.11
N ALA A 82 11.01 -16.26 18.34
CA ALA A 82 11.99 -17.32 18.11
C ALA A 82 11.32 -18.69 17.81
N PRO A 83 10.43 -18.76 16.80
CA PRO A 83 9.70 -19.99 16.48
C PRO A 83 10.65 -21.10 16.05
N ASP A 84 10.28 -22.34 16.37
CA ASP A 84 10.98 -23.51 15.85
C ASP A 84 10.89 -23.59 14.34
N ALA A 85 11.95 -24.11 13.73
CA ALA A 85 12.01 -24.39 12.30
C ALA A 85 11.16 -25.63 11.99
N ALA A 86 9.93 -25.41 11.55
CA ALA A 86 8.95 -26.47 11.33
C ALA A 86 7.91 -26.04 10.28
N SER A 87 7.08 -27.01 9.89
CA SER A 87 5.81 -26.72 9.22
C SER A 87 4.78 -26.32 10.27
N TYR A 88 3.96 -25.33 9.93
CA TYR A 88 2.84 -24.86 10.73
C TYR A 88 1.57 -25.01 9.90
N LEU A 89 0.52 -25.56 10.51
CA LEU A 89 -0.83 -25.55 9.95
C LEU A 89 -1.52 -24.28 10.45
N VAL A 90 -1.91 -23.42 9.53
CA VAL A 90 -2.66 -22.20 9.81
C VAL A 90 -4.11 -22.46 9.44
N GLU A 91 -4.96 -22.46 10.45
CA GLU A 91 -6.39 -22.62 10.35
C GLU A 91 -7.04 -21.24 10.46
N VAL A 92 -7.80 -20.88 9.42
CA VAL A 92 -8.59 -19.66 9.35
C VAL A 92 -10.05 -20.05 9.37
N THR A 93 -10.82 -19.57 10.35
CA THR A 93 -12.26 -19.79 10.40
C THR A 93 -12.98 -18.47 10.19
N VAL A 94 -13.90 -18.41 9.23
CA VAL A 94 -14.86 -17.31 9.13
C VAL A 94 -15.96 -17.66 10.11
N TYR A 95 -15.90 -17.17 11.35
CA TYR A 95 -16.85 -17.55 12.40
C TYR A 95 -18.24 -16.93 12.14
N ALA A 96 -18.28 -15.66 11.76
CA ALA A 96 -19.49 -14.98 11.32
C ALA A 96 -19.19 -13.90 10.27
N ALA A 97 -20.06 -13.74 9.27
CA ALA A 97 -19.98 -12.63 8.33
C ALA A 97 -21.39 -12.23 7.86
N PRO A 98 -21.67 -10.92 7.66
CA PRO A 98 -22.98 -10.45 7.23
C PRO A 98 -23.27 -10.72 5.73
N ALA A 99 -22.23 -11.02 4.96
CA ALA A 99 -22.27 -11.34 3.54
C ALA A 99 -21.00 -12.15 3.21
N PRO A 100 -20.91 -12.77 2.02
CA PRO A 100 -19.67 -13.40 1.59
C PRO A 100 -18.48 -12.43 1.67
N THR A 101 -17.48 -12.79 2.45
CA THR A 101 -16.27 -11.98 2.66
C THR A 101 -15.05 -12.70 2.11
N THR A 102 -14.16 -11.94 1.49
CA THR A 102 -12.83 -12.40 1.12
C THR A 102 -11.81 -11.97 2.17
N PHE A 103 -10.81 -12.80 2.40
CA PHE A 103 -9.74 -12.56 3.36
C PHE A 103 -8.37 -12.89 2.78
N ASP A 104 -7.34 -12.21 3.28
CA ASP A 104 -5.94 -12.51 3.00
C ASP A 104 -5.24 -12.95 4.28
N LEU A 105 -4.52 -14.06 4.19
CA LEU A 105 -3.61 -14.55 5.21
C LEU A 105 -2.18 -14.20 4.76
N ARG A 106 -1.57 -13.24 5.46
CA ARG A 106 -0.18 -12.84 5.25
C ARG A 106 0.70 -13.54 6.27
N THR A 107 1.84 -14.04 5.83
CA THR A 107 2.73 -14.81 6.71
C THR A 107 4.14 -14.28 6.62
N PHE A 108 4.83 -14.13 7.74
CA PHE A 108 6.19 -13.59 7.75
C PHE A 108 7.06 -14.46 8.64
N ALA A 109 8.32 -14.69 8.25
CA ALA A 109 9.26 -15.50 9.01
C ALA A 109 10.64 -14.84 9.09
N VAL A 110 10.74 -13.75 9.84
CA VAL A 110 11.90 -12.86 9.89
C VAL A 110 13.13 -13.57 10.43
N ALA A 111 14.06 -13.90 9.55
CA ALA A 111 15.36 -14.46 9.88
C ALA A 111 16.44 -13.36 9.95
N LYS A 112 17.58 -13.68 10.59
CA LYS A 112 18.78 -12.80 10.61
C LYS A 112 19.32 -12.51 9.20
N LYS A 113 19.03 -13.35 8.21
CA LYS A 113 19.31 -13.11 6.79
C LYS A 113 18.06 -12.55 6.10
N GLY A 114 18.19 -11.36 5.53
CA GLY A 114 17.22 -10.67 4.69
C GLY A 114 17.93 -9.57 3.91
N ALA A 115 17.24 -8.90 2.97
CA ALA A 115 17.83 -7.81 2.20
C ALA A 115 18.54 -6.80 3.13
N ALA A 116 19.74 -6.35 2.75
CA ALA A 116 20.59 -5.54 3.60
C ALA A 116 19.88 -4.22 3.96
N LEU A 117 19.42 -4.17 5.20
CA LEU A 117 18.85 -2.99 5.84
C LEU A 117 19.98 -1.98 6.07
N ALA A 118 20.04 -0.91 5.27
CA ALA A 118 20.98 0.17 5.49
C ALA A 118 20.44 1.11 6.56
N LEU A 119 20.71 0.78 7.82
CA LEU A 119 20.66 1.74 8.91
C LEU A 119 21.80 2.77 8.66
N THR A 120 21.47 4.07 8.54
CA THR A 120 22.47 5.16 8.58
C THR A 120 22.32 6.02 9.85
N PRO A 121 23.26 5.95 10.82
CA PRO A 121 24.43 5.07 10.90
C PRO A 121 24.09 3.61 11.26
N PRO A 122 24.83 2.59 10.79
CA PRO A 122 24.47 1.18 10.99
C PRO A 122 24.47 0.73 12.46
N VAL A 123 25.18 1.48 13.31
CA VAL A 123 25.18 1.35 14.76
C VAL A 123 25.08 2.75 15.34
N LEU A 124 24.12 2.97 16.25
CA LEU A 124 24.04 4.18 17.04
C LEU A 124 24.60 3.92 18.45
N PRO A 125 25.74 4.51 18.85
CA PRO A 125 26.23 4.39 20.21
C PRO A 125 25.31 5.14 21.18
N GLY A 126 24.64 4.41 22.07
CA GLY A 126 23.81 4.98 23.13
C GLY A 126 24.58 5.15 24.45
N LYS A 127 24.18 6.14 25.25
CA LYS A 127 24.58 6.26 26.66
C LYS A 127 23.41 5.85 27.55
N GLN A 128 23.67 5.05 28.58
CA GLN A 128 22.62 4.62 29.52
C GLN A 128 21.91 5.83 30.13
N GLY A 129 20.57 5.78 30.17
CA GLY A 129 19.73 6.85 30.73
C GLY A 129 19.58 8.09 29.84
N VAL A 130 20.21 8.13 28.65
CA VAL A 130 20.07 9.24 27.69
C VAL A 130 19.23 8.75 26.50
N PRO A 131 18.09 9.40 26.20
CA PRO A 131 17.31 9.09 25.01
C PRO A 131 18.15 9.25 23.74
N ALA A 132 18.02 8.28 22.82
CA ALA A 132 18.69 8.32 21.53
C ALA A 132 17.63 8.23 20.43
N THR A 133 17.74 9.08 19.41
CA THR A 133 16.84 9.08 18.24
C THR A 133 17.57 8.49 17.06
N TYR A 134 16.86 7.67 16.29
CA TYR A 134 17.40 6.98 15.14
C TYR A 134 16.40 7.01 13.98
N THR A 135 16.87 7.38 12.78
CA THR A 135 16.04 7.35 11.56
C THR A 135 16.39 6.12 10.74
N ALA A 136 15.45 5.18 10.63
CA ALA A 136 15.54 4.07 9.68
C ALA A 136 14.85 4.46 8.37
N ALA A 137 15.49 4.14 7.24
CA ALA A 137 14.95 4.38 5.90
C ALA A 137 15.16 3.14 5.04
N TRP A 138 14.26 2.93 4.08
CA TRP A 138 14.27 1.81 3.15
C TRP A 138 14.16 2.33 1.72
N ALA A 139 14.85 1.66 0.79
CA ALA A 139 14.84 1.98 -0.63
C ALA A 139 14.80 0.68 -1.45
N GLY A 140 14.31 0.77 -2.69
CA GLY A 140 14.22 -0.38 -3.58
C GLY A 140 13.19 -1.43 -3.15
N LEU A 141 12.26 -1.06 -2.28
CA LEU A 141 11.13 -1.92 -1.93
C LEU A 141 10.21 -2.06 -3.15
N GLU A 142 9.69 -3.26 -3.35
CA GLU A 142 8.70 -3.51 -4.40
C GLU A 142 7.44 -2.69 -4.09
N PRO A 143 6.86 -2.01 -5.10
CA PRO A 143 5.58 -1.34 -4.92
C PRO A 143 4.51 -2.34 -4.48
N TYR A 144 3.57 -1.88 -3.65
CA TYR A 144 2.40 -2.67 -3.24
C TYR A 144 2.74 -3.95 -2.45
N SER A 145 3.77 -3.87 -1.62
CA SER A 145 4.27 -4.99 -0.83
C SER A 145 4.28 -4.65 0.66
N SER A 146 4.02 -5.67 1.46
CA SER A 146 4.16 -5.62 2.92
C SER A 146 5.46 -6.29 3.32
N TYR A 147 6.18 -5.62 4.21
CA TYR A 147 7.43 -6.11 4.75
C TYR A 147 7.38 -6.11 6.27
N LEU A 148 7.78 -7.23 6.88
CA LEU A 148 7.96 -7.31 8.32
C LEU A 148 9.44 -7.38 8.67
N GLY A 149 9.83 -6.65 9.71
CA GLY A 149 11.19 -6.74 10.21
C GLY A 149 11.38 -6.45 11.68
N LEU A 150 12.62 -6.67 12.11
CA LEU A 150 13.07 -6.42 13.48
C LEU A 150 14.19 -5.39 13.49
N VAL A 151 14.09 -4.45 14.42
CA VAL A 151 15.17 -3.56 14.88
C VAL A 151 15.61 -4.05 16.26
N SER A 152 16.82 -4.59 16.37
CA SER A 152 17.34 -5.17 17.62
C SER A 152 18.23 -4.18 18.37
N TYR A 153 18.08 -4.12 19.70
CA TYR A 153 18.83 -3.20 20.57
C TYR A 153 20.05 -3.89 21.19
N GLY A 154 21.09 -4.09 20.40
CA GLY A 154 22.37 -4.66 20.85
C GLY A 154 22.22 -6.02 21.54
N ALA A 155 22.96 -6.24 22.63
CA ALA A 155 22.96 -7.51 23.38
C ALA A 155 21.82 -7.64 24.40
N THR A 156 20.91 -6.67 24.49
CA THR A 156 19.82 -6.68 25.49
C THR A 156 18.76 -7.75 25.22
N GLY A 157 18.71 -8.28 23.99
CA GLY A 157 17.62 -9.13 23.53
C GLY A 157 16.33 -8.39 23.21
N ALA A 158 16.24 -7.08 23.52
CA ALA A 158 15.10 -6.26 23.16
C ALA A 158 15.08 -5.97 21.65
N TYR A 159 13.87 -5.86 21.10
CA TYR A 159 13.66 -5.51 19.70
C TYR A 159 12.36 -4.73 19.51
N THR A 160 12.26 -4.02 18.39
CA THR A 160 11.03 -3.43 17.87
C THR A 160 10.67 -4.12 16.57
N VAL A 161 9.41 -4.57 16.46
CA VAL A 161 8.86 -5.08 15.21
C VAL A 161 8.43 -3.89 14.36
N VAL A 162 8.89 -3.84 13.12
CA VAL A 162 8.57 -2.78 12.16
C VAL A 162 7.79 -3.40 11.00
N ASN A 163 6.61 -2.85 10.73
CA ASN A 163 5.87 -3.11 9.51
C ASN A 163 6.16 -1.96 8.52
N VAL A 164 6.61 -2.30 7.32
CA VAL A 164 6.81 -1.34 6.24
C VAL A 164 5.94 -1.76 5.07
N VAL A 165 5.01 -0.90 4.70
CA VAL A 165 4.11 -1.11 3.58
C VAL A 165 4.45 -0.07 2.52
N THR A 166 4.63 -0.51 1.27
CA THR A 166 4.87 0.40 0.12
C THR A 166 3.56 0.91 -0.50
N GLN A 167 2.46 0.72 0.22
CA GLN A 167 1.13 1.28 0.02
C GLN A 167 0.49 1.49 1.41
N ALA A 168 -0.54 2.33 1.56
CA ALA A 168 -1.35 2.31 2.80
C ALA A 168 -1.89 0.88 3.04
N ASP A 169 -2.17 0.47 4.29
CA ASP A 169 -2.73 -0.87 4.58
C ASP A 169 -3.88 -1.20 3.63
N VAL A 170 -3.59 -2.07 2.66
CA VAL A 170 -4.51 -2.37 1.59
C VAL A 170 -5.26 -3.59 2.03
N LYS A 171 -6.53 -3.34 2.39
CA LYS A 171 -7.47 -4.41 2.60
C LYS A 171 -7.47 -5.36 1.40
N PRO A 172 -7.65 -6.66 1.64
CA PRO A 172 -7.79 -7.64 0.59
C PRO A 172 -8.66 -7.13 -0.57
N GLY A 173 -8.29 -7.43 -1.82
CA GLY A 173 -9.18 -7.19 -2.97
C GLY A 173 -9.44 -5.72 -3.30
N THR A 174 -8.75 -4.80 -2.64
CA THR A 174 -8.65 -3.43 -3.11
C THR A 174 -8.08 -3.43 -4.53
N PRO A 175 -8.73 -2.77 -5.50
CA PRO A 175 -8.23 -2.69 -6.87
C PRO A 175 -6.80 -2.15 -6.92
N LEU A 176 -5.94 -2.84 -7.67
CA LEU A 176 -4.55 -2.48 -7.88
C LEU A 176 -4.35 -1.81 -9.24
N ASN A 177 -3.68 -0.67 -9.24
CA ASN A 177 -3.30 0.01 -10.47
C ASN A 177 -2.05 -0.65 -11.07
N THR A 178 -2.19 -1.18 -12.29
CA THR A 178 -1.12 -1.85 -13.04
C THR A 178 -0.47 -0.93 -14.07
N ALA A 179 -1.14 0.16 -14.46
CA ALA A 179 -0.55 1.25 -15.23
C ALA A 179 -1.11 2.61 -14.76
N PRO A 180 -0.25 3.61 -14.50
CA PRO A 180 -0.64 4.84 -13.82
C PRO A 180 -1.66 5.66 -14.63
N PRO A 181 -2.49 6.49 -13.95
CA PRO A 181 -3.30 7.50 -14.61
C PRO A 181 -2.45 8.46 -15.44
N THR A 182 -3.02 9.00 -16.52
CA THR A 182 -2.37 9.99 -17.38
C THR A 182 -3.20 11.26 -17.51
N ILE A 183 -2.51 12.39 -17.72
CA ILE A 183 -3.13 13.68 -17.99
C ILE A 183 -2.88 14.03 -19.45
N THR A 184 -3.93 14.40 -20.19
CA THR A 184 -3.86 14.86 -21.58
C THR A 184 -4.41 16.28 -21.72
N GLY A 185 -4.03 16.96 -22.80
CA GLY A 185 -4.32 18.38 -23.04
C GLY A 185 -3.09 19.27 -22.83
N THR A 186 -3.25 20.56 -23.09
CA THR A 186 -2.18 21.55 -22.91
C THR A 186 -2.23 22.09 -21.48
N PRO A 187 -1.17 21.89 -20.66
CA PRO A 187 -1.12 22.42 -19.30
C PRO A 187 -0.82 23.93 -19.35
N GLU A 188 -1.81 24.73 -19.68
CA GLU A 188 -1.74 26.20 -19.77
C GLU A 188 -3.00 26.82 -19.17
N VAL A 189 -2.86 28.01 -18.58
CA VAL A 189 -3.96 28.73 -17.95
C VAL A 189 -5.12 28.94 -18.94
N GLY A 190 -6.32 28.55 -18.54
CA GLY A 190 -7.54 28.68 -19.35
C GLY A 190 -7.87 27.45 -20.21
N GLU A 191 -6.90 26.58 -20.45
CA GLU A 191 -7.08 25.30 -21.16
C GLU A 191 -7.73 24.24 -20.27
N THR A 192 -8.25 23.19 -20.89
CA THR A 192 -8.85 22.05 -20.18
C THR A 192 -7.98 20.81 -20.32
N LEU A 193 -7.61 20.24 -19.17
CA LEU A 193 -6.94 18.97 -19.04
C LEU A 193 -7.96 17.84 -18.86
N SER A 194 -7.62 16.65 -19.37
CA SER A 194 -8.41 15.43 -19.20
C SER A 194 -7.58 14.35 -18.52
N ALA A 195 -8.15 13.71 -17.50
CA ALA A 195 -7.54 12.58 -16.81
C ALA A 195 -8.02 11.26 -17.41
N MET A 196 -7.09 10.36 -17.69
CA MET A 196 -7.36 8.95 -17.97
C MET A 196 -7.07 8.12 -16.71
N PRO A 197 -7.94 7.16 -16.35
CA PRO A 197 -7.88 6.47 -15.06
C PRO A 197 -6.72 5.47 -14.89
N GLY A 198 -5.95 5.20 -15.95
CA GLY A 198 -4.93 4.15 -15.98
C GLY A 198 -5.54 2.75 -16.17
N THR A 199 -4.73 1.72 -15.93
CA THR A 199 -5.13 0.31 -15.99
C THR A 199 -5.12 -0.30 -14.60
N TRP A 200 -6.08 -1.17 -14.32
CA TRP A 200 -6.30 -1.81 -13.04
C TRP A 200 -6.49 -3.32 -13.23
N ASP A 201 -6.17 -4.09 -12.20
CA ASP A 201 -6.31 -5.55 -12.17
C ASP A 201 -7.78 -6.03 -12.09
N VAL A 202 -8.68 -5.18 -11.55
CA VAL A 202 -10.11 -5.46 -11.42
C VAL A 202 -10.91 -4.81 -12.56
N THR A 203 -11.84 -5.57 -13.14
CA THR A 203 -12.78 -5.07 -14.16
C THR A 203 -14.09 -4.54 -13.54
N GLY A 204 -14.78 -3.66 -14.28
CA GLY A 204 -16.07 -3.08 -13.89
C GLY A 204 -15.97 -1.99 -12.81
N LEU A 205 -14.82 -1.33 -12.72
CA LEU A 205 -14.57 -0.27 -11.75
C LEU A 205 -15.25 1.04 -12.14
N ARG A 206 -15.67 1.81 -11.13
CA ARG A 206 -16.06 3.21 -11.25
C ARG A 206 -14.94 4.09 -10.71
N PHE A 207 -14.69 5.23 -11.36
CA PHE A 207 -13.60 6.12 -10.98
C PHE A 207 -14.10 7.47 -10.48
N THR A 208 -13.44 7.96 -9.44
CA THR A 208 -13.57 9.35 -8.98
C THR A 208 -12.20 10.03 -9.03
N TYR A 209 -12.18 11.35 -9.23
CA TYR A 209 -10.95 12.09 -9.48
C TYR A 209 -10.75 13.16 -8.40
N ARG A 210 -9.50 13.52 -8.17
CA ARG A 210 -9.11 14.67 -7.36
C ARG A 210 -7.88 15.31 -7.98
N TRP A 211 -8.02 16.53 -8.50
CA TRP A 211 -6.88 17.29 -8.99
C TRP A 211 -6.13 17.95 -7.85
N GLN A 212 -4.82 17.99 -7.99
CA GLN A 212 -3.90 18.58 -7.02
C GLN A 212 -2.92 19.52 -7.72
N ALA A 213 -2.53 20.58 -7.03
CA ALA A 213 -1.45 21.48 -7.44
C ALA A 213 -0.34 21.42 -6.39
N ASP A 214 0.87 21.09 -6.81
CA ASP A 214 2.04 20.85 -5.93
C ASP A 214 1.72 19.87 -4.78
N GLY A 215 0.94 18.83 -5.09
CA GLY A 215 0.49 17.81 -4.12
C GLY A 215 -0.66 18.22 -3.21
N VAL A 216 -1.16 19.45 -3.30
CA VAL A 216 -2.29 19.96 -2.50
C VAL A 216 -3.60 19.86 -3.28
N ASN A 217 -4.65 19.32 -2.66
CA ASN A 217 -5.98 19.19 -3.26
C ASN A 217 -6.54 20.54 -3.70
N ILE A 218 -6.96 20.62 -4.97
CA ILE A 218 -7.69 21.78 -5.49
C ILE A 218 -9.17 21.66 -5.08
N PRO A 219 -9.73 22.62 -4.32
CA PRO A 219 -11.12 22.56 -3.86
C PRO A 219 -12.11 22.40 -5.03
N GLY A 220 -13.04 21.46 -4.90
CA GLY A 220 -14.08 21.21 -5.91
C GLY A 220 -13.62 20.52 -7.21
N ALA A 221 -12.32 20.35 -7.44
CA ALA A 221 -11.79 19.74 -8.66
C ALA A 221 -11.86 18.19 -8.62
N THR A 222 -13.08 17.66 -8.80
CA THR A 222 -13.38 16.20 -8.69
C THR A 222 -13.79 15.52 -9.99
N ARG A 223 -13.83 16.28 -11.08
CA ARG A 223 -14.22 15.76 -12.40
C ARG A 223 -13.01 15.14 -13.10
N ALA A 224 -13.29 14.28 -14.08
CA ALA A 224 -12.27 13.73 -14.97
C ALA A 224 -11.56 14.83 -15.78
N THR A 225 -12.23 15.97 -16.00
CA THR A 225 -11.66 17.15 -16.63
C THR A 225 -11.39 18.25 -15.61
N TYR A 226 -10.38 19.06 -15.89
CA TYR A 226 -10.03 20.22 -15.07
C TYR A 226 -9.65 21.40 -15.96
N ARG A 227 -10.27 22.55 -15.72
CA ARG A 227 -9.89 23.79 -16.39
C ARG A 227 -8.80 24.48 -15.57
N VAL A 228 -7.64 24.67 -16.17
CA VAL A 228 -6.46 25.23 -15.50
C VAL A 228 -6.74 26.67 -15.10
N GLY A 229 -6.62 26.96 -13.81
CA GLY A 229 -6.78 28.29 -13.24
C GLY A 229 -5.49 29.10 -13.27
N THR A 230 -5.61 30.41 -13.08
CA THR A 230 -4.45 31.31 -12.94
C THR A 230 -3.60 30.97 -11.72
N ALA A 231 -4.22 30.44 -10.65
CA ALA A 231 -3.53 30.02 -9.43
C ALA A 231 -2.65 28.77 -9.59
N ASP A 232 -2.76 28.07 -10.72
CA ASP A 232 -1.98 26.86 -11.02
C ASP A 232 -0.70 27.16 -11.79
N GLN A 233 -0.51 28.40 -12.23
CA GLN A 233 0.62 28.80 -13.05
C GLN A 233 1.97 28.48 -12.40
N GLY A 234 2.83 27.76 -13.14
CA GLY A 234 4.13 27.30 -12.64
C GLY A 234 4.06 26.10 -11.69
N LYS A 235 2.87 25.64 -11.30
CA LYS A 235 2.70 24.48 -10.41
C LYS A 235 2.68 23.17 -11.16
N ALA A 236 3.04 22.10 -10.45
CA ALA A 236 2.87 20.74 -10.92
C ALA A 236 1.43 20.28 -10.66
N LEU A 237 0.66 20.05 -11.72
CA LEU A 237 -0.66 19.44 -11.61
C LEU A 237 -0.56 17.92 -11.66
N THR A 238 -1.21 17.26 -10.71
CA THR A 238 -1.42 15.81 -10.68
C THR A 238 -2.91 15.51 -10.51
N VAL A 239 -3.31 14.28 -10.87
CA VAL A 239 -4.65 13.77 -10.56
C VAL A 239 -4.55 12.47 -9.79
N VAL A 240 -5.24 12.42 -8.65
CA VAL A 240 -5.48 11.19 -7.90
C VAL A 240 -6.76 10.56 -8.42
N VAL A 241 -6.66 9.32 -8.87
CA VAL A 241 -7.78 8.49 -9.32
C VAL A 241 -8.10 7.50 -8.22
N THR A 242 -9.36 7.43 -7.81
CA THR A 242 -9.86 6.43 -6.87
C THR A 242 -10.77 5.46 -7.62
N ALA A 243 -10.37 4.19 -7.65
CA ALA A 243 -11.15 3.07 -8.19
C ALA A 243 -12.12 2.53 -7.14
N ARG A 244 -13.37 2.29 -7.55
CA ARG A 244 -14.44 1.81 -6.66
C ARG A 244 -15.25 0.69 -7.30
N LYS A 245 -15.59 -0.31 -6.48
CA LYS A 245 -16.58 -1.34 -6.76
C LYS A 245 -17.36 -1.57 -5.46
N SER A 246 -18.68 -1.71 -5.53
CA SER A 246 -19.52 -1.74 -4.31
C SER A 246 -19.16 -2.86 -3.33
N THR A 247 -18.53 -3.94 -3.82
CA THR A 247 -18.14 -5.11 -3.05
C THR A 247 -16.67 -5.11 -2.62
N LEU A 248 -15.90 -4.09 -2.99
CA LEU A 248 -14.45 -4.04 -2.72
C LEU A 248 -14.06 -2.72 -2.04
N PRO A 249 -13.01 -2.72 -1.20
CA PRO A 249 -12.40 -1.48 -0.73
C PRO A 249 -11.89 -0.61 -1.89
N PRO A 250 -11.81 0.73 -1.74
CA PRO A 250 -11.38 1.61 -2.82
C PRO A 250 -9.85 1.60 -3.00
N GLY A 251 -9.39 1.47 -4.26
CA GLY A 251 -7.98 1.61 -4.63
C GLY A 251 -7.66 3.04 -5.09
N THR A 252 -6.41 3.49 -4.93
CA THR A 252 -5.99 4.83 -5.40
C THR A 252 -4.68 4.78 -6.19
N ALA A 253 -4.57 5.65 -7.19
CA ALA A 253 -3.35 5.85 -7.98
C ALA A 253 -3.22 7.32 -8.38
N THR A 254 -1.99 7.80 -8.55
CA THR A 254 -1.71 9.20 -8.90
C THR A 254 -0.96 9.27 -10.22
N SER A 255 -1.31 10.24 -11.06
CA SER A 255 -0.60 10.46 -12.33
C SER A 255 0.83 11.01 -12.13
N ALA A 256 1.64 10.92 -13.19
CA ALA A 256 2.80 11.80 -13.30
C ALA A 256 2.36 13.28 -13.34
N PRO A 257 3.20 14.22 -12.86
CA PRO A 257 2.88 15.64 -12.87
C PRO A 257 2.99 16.24 -14.28
N VAL A 258 2.14 17.23 -14.57
CA VAL A 258 2.30 18.15 -15.70
C VAL A 258 2.48 19.57 -15.20
N THR A 259 3.52 20.27 -15.66
CA THR A 259 3.78 21.65 -15.23
C THR A 259 2.94 22.62 -16.05
N VAL A 260 2.20 23.50 -15.36
CA VAL A 260 1.43 24.55 -16.02
C VAL A 260 2.35 25.64 -16.54
N LYS A 261 2.31 25.86 -17.86
CA LYS A 261 3.07 26.91 -18.53
C LYS A 261 2.50 28.29 -18.19
N PHE A 262 3.41 29.27 -18.18
CA PHE A 262 3.06 30.69 -18.12
C PHE A 262 2.38 31.08 -19.43
N ALA A 263 1.12 31.51 -19.38
CA ALA A 263 0.47 32.12 -20.54
C ALA A 263 1.15 33.47 -20.83
N SER A 264 1.92 33.55 -21.91
CA SER A 264 2.50 34.82 -22.39
C SER A 264 1.73 35.27 -23.62
N VAL A 265 0.96 36.35 -23.49
CA VAL A 265 0.33 37.00 -24.65
C VAL A 265 1.17 38.23 -25.01
N THR A 266 1.92 38.18 -26.10
CA THR A 266 2.62 39.35 -26.63
C THR A 266 1.80 39.92 -27.79
N SER A 267 1.33 41.16 -27.67
CA SER A 267 0.73 41.90 -28.79
C SER A 267 1.63 43.07 -29.19
N LEU A 268 1.96 43.16 -30.48
CA LEU A 268 2.67 44.29 -31.07
C LEU A 268 1.69 45.06 -31.95
N SER A 269 1.43 46.31 -31.61
CA SER A 269 0.70 47.24 -32.48
C SER A 269 1.69 48.24 -33.09
N LEU A 270 1.77 48.27 -34.42
CA LEU A 270 2.55 49.24 -35.19
C LEU A 270 1.57 50.23 -35.83
N SER A 271 1.69 51.50 -35.47
CA SER A 271 1.00 52.61 -36.15
C SER A 271 2.01 53.37 -37.01
N HIS A 272 1.72 53.53 -38.29
CA HIS A 272 2.51 54.34 -39.22
C HIS A 272 1.66 55.51 -39.70
N THR A 273 2.14 56.74 -39.51
CA THR A 273 1.52 57.94 -40.07
C THR A 273 2.20 58.25 -41.40
N ALA A 274 1.53 57.97 -42.51
CA ALA A 274 1.98 58.45 -43.82
C ALA A 274 1.63 59.94 -43.96
N LEU A 275 2.64 60.80 -44.08
CA LEU A 275 2.45 62.18 -44.54
C LEU A 275 2.42 62.16 -46.07
N PHE A 276 1.23 62.30 -46.66
CA PHE A 276 1.12 62.56 -48.09
C PHE A 276 1.39 64.04 -48.33
N PRO A 277 2.28 64.42 -49.27
CA PRO A 277 2.41 65.81 -49.68
C PRO A 277 1.09 66.27 -50.31
N THR A 278 0.59 67.43 -49.88
CA THR A 278 -0.61 68.05 -50.45
C THR A 278 -0.35 68.49 -51.90
N PRO A 279 -1.30 68.26 -52.83
CA PRO A 279 -1.18 68.69 -54.22
C PRO A 279 -1.22 70.21 -54.38
#